data_AF-T0TWE2-F1
#
_entry.id   AF-T0TWE2-F1
#
_cell.length_a   1.000
_cell.length_b   1.000
_cell.length_c   1.000
_cell.angle_alpha   90.00
_cell.angle_beta   90.00
_cell.angle_gamma   90.00
#
_symmetry.space_group_name_H-M   'P 1'
#
loop_
_entity.id
_entity.type
_entity.pdbx_description
1 polymer ?
#
loop_
_entity_poly.entity_id
_entity_poly.type
_entity_poly.pdbx_seq_one_letter_code
_entity_poly.pdbx_strand_id
1 'polypeptide(L)'
;MEWIKSLIDFYFYGQQEEAVERLEKVLSQLSISDMNYLQISNTLFNFYYDIGDLTRFDEIRKTLEYQVNQLNLNTLEELELFIKFNYNVCRYLWLQNNIEEAITKITATIKQCQAYRTTYLLADLYLLMGNVSKDFSSKISVKEYFETAHFLYKLDENMSMALKVEHYIANMTE
;
A
#
# COMPACT_ATOMS: atom_id res chain seq x y z
N MET A 1 5.03 -10.23 -19.41
CA MET A 1 4.75 -9.01 -20.20
C MET A 1 3.33 -8.48 -19.98
N GLU A 2 2.32 -9.34 -19.88
CA GLU A 2 0.91 -8.91 -19.69
C GLU A 2 0.68 -8.07 -18.42
N TRP A 3 1.36 -8.36 -17.30
CA TRP A 3 1.19 -7.58 -16.07
C TRP A 3 1.64 -6.12 -16.22
N ILE A 4 2.85 -5.88 -16.74
CA ILE A 4 3.37 -4.53 -16.99
C ILE A 4 2.48 -3.80 -18.00
N LYS A 5 2.05 -4.47 -19.06
CA LYS A 5 1.12 -3.89 -20.04
C LYS A 5 -0.18 -3.43 -19.37
N SER A 6 -0.75 -4.24 -18.49
CA SER A 6 -1.98 -3.89 -17.76
C SER A 6 -1.79 -2.63 -16.91
N LEU A 7 -0.63 -2.45 -16.26
CA LEU A 7 -0.32 -1.24 -15.49
C LEU A 7 -0.32 0.02 -16.39
N ILE A 8 0.29 -0.07 -17.57
CA ILE A 8 0.36 1.04 -18.51
C ILE A 8 -1.04 1.35 -19.08
N ASP A 9 -1.76 0.31 -19.53
CA ASP A 9 -3.11 0.44 -20.08
C ASP A 9 -4.05 1.09 -19.04
N PHE A 10 -3.97 0.67 -17.77
CA PHE A 10 -4.80 1.19 -16.68
C PHE A 10 -4.48 2.64 -16.32
N TYR A 11 -3.22 2.95 -15.98
CA TYR A 11 -2.87 4.26 -15.41
C TYR A 11 -2.54 5.34 -16.44
N PHE A 12 -2.12 4.96 -17.65
CA PHE A 12 -1.68 5.93 -18.67
C PHE A 12 -2.66 6.06 -19.83
N TYR A 13 -3.19 4.94 -20.34
CA TYR A 13 -4.09 4.97 -21.50
C TYR A 13 -5.58 5.03 -21.14
N GLY A 14 -5.94 4.89 -19.86
CA GLY A 14 -7.34 4.90 -19.40
C GLY A 14 -8.14 3.67 -19.83
N GLN A 15 -7.47 2.60 -20.27
CA GLN A 15 -8.07 1.32 -20.68
C GLN A 15 -8.25 0.42 -19.45
N GLN A 16 -9.03 0.91 -18.48
CA GLN A 16 -9.12 0.31 -17.15
C GLN A 16 -9.82 -1.06 -17.19
N GLU A 17 -10.92 -1.18 -17.93
CA GLU A 17 -11.67 -2.44 -18.06
C GLU A 17 -10.81 -3.51 -18.75
N GLU A 18 -10.15 -3.17 -19.87
CA GLU A 18 -9.31 -4.13 -20.61
C GLU A 18 -8.08 -4.56 -19.81
N ALA A 19 -7.51 -3.66 -19.00
CA ALA A 19 -6.41 -3.98 -18.10
C ALA A 19 -6.84 -4.95 -16.99
N VAL A 20 -8.04 -4.76 -16.43
CA VAL A 20 -8.64 -5.66 -15.43
C VAL A 20 -8.86 -7.04 -16.03
N GLU A 21 -9.55 -7.14 -17.17
CA GLU A 21 -9.83 -8.42 -17.85
C GLU A 21 -8.52 -9.17 -18.19
N ARG A 22 -7.48 -8.43 -18.61
CA ARG A 22 -6.17 -9.00 -18.89
C ARG A 22 -5.56 -9.65 -17.66
N LEU A 23 -5.59 -8.98 -16.50
CA LEU A 23 -5.06 -9.53 -15.25
C LEU A 23 -5.89 -10.69 -14.74
N GLU A 24 -7.22 -10.61 -14.78
CA GLU A 24 -8.11 -11.73 -14.40
C GLU A 24 -7.78 -12.99 -15.23
N LYS A 25 -7.59 -12.83 -16.53
CA LYS A 25 -7.20 -13.93 -17.43
C LYS A 25 -5.84 -14.53 -17.04
N VAL A 26 -4.84 -13.70 -16.74
CA VAL A 26 -3.52 -14.18 -16.31
C VAL A 26 -3.64 -14.94 -14.98
N LEU A 27 -4.38 -14.41 -14.01
CA LEU A 27 -4.57 -15.05 -12.70
C LEU A 27 -5.27 -16.40 -12.80
N SER A 28 -6.22 -16.57 -13.73
CA SER A 28 -6.93 -17.84 -13.96
C SER A 28 -6.00 -19.02 -14.32
N GLN A 29 -4.77 -18.73 -14.74
CA GLN A 29 -3.77 -19.71 -15.18
C GLN A 29 -2.73 -20.02 -14.10
N LEU A 30 -2.77 -19.34 -12.95
CA LEU A 30 -1.80 -19.46 -11.88
C LEU A 30 -2.42 -20.12 -10.65
N SER A 31 -1.57 -20.78 -9.85
CA SER A 31 -2.00 -21.28 -8.53
C SER A 31 -2.20 -20.11 -7.57
N ILE A 32 -3.23 -20.17 -6.73
CA ILE A 32 -3.52 -19.15 -5.71
C ILE A 32 -2.40 -18.94 -4.69
N SER A 33 -1.54 -19.96 -4.53
CA SER A 33 -0.37 -19.93 -3.63
C SER A 33 0.92 -19.50 -4.33
N ASP A 34 0.89 -19.25 -5.64
CA ASP A 34 2.07 -18.81 -6.40
C ASP A 34 2.39 -17.35 -6.07
N MET A 35 3.67 -17.02 -5.87
CA MET A 35 4.10 -15.64 -5.63
C MET A 35 3.69 -14.69 -6.76
N ASN A 36 3.74 -15.15 -8.01
CA ASN A 36 3.28 -14.36 -9.16
C ASN A 36 1.77 -14.10 -9.08
N TYR A 37 0.98 -15.09 -8.66
CA TYR A 37 -0.46 -14.90 -8.45
C TYR A 37 -0.70 -13.82 -7.41
N LEU A 38 0.00 -13.86 -6.27
CA LEU A 38 -0.21 -12.90 -5.20
C LEU A 38 0.21 -11.47 -5.58
N GLN A 39 1.34 -11.32 -6.28
CA GLN A 39 1.80 -10.01 -6.76
C GLN A 39 0.85 -9.38 -7.79
N ILE A 40 0.40 -10.19 -8.76
CA ILE A 40 -0.57 -9.74 -9.77
C ILE A 40 -1.92 -9.45 -9.11
N SER A 41 -2.36 -10.31 -8.20
CA SER A 41 -3.60 -10.10 -7.44
C SER A 41 -3.54 -8.83 -6.59
N ASN A 42 -2.41 -8.48 -5.98
CA ASN A 42 -2.26 -7.21 -5.25
C ASN A 42 -2.35 -6.00 -6.18
N THR A 43 -2.01 -6.14 -7.46
CA THR A 43 -2.26 -5.09 -8.47
C THR A 43 -3.74 -5.01 -8.82
N LEU A 44 -4.36 -6.15 -9.11
CA LEU A 44 -5.77 -6.23 -9.46
C LEU A 44 -6.68 -5.75 -8.32
N PHE A 45 -6.28 -6.01 -7.07
CA PHE A 45 -6.87 -5.46 -5.86
C PHE A 45 -6.97 -3.92 -5.90
N ASN A 46 -5.89 -3.25 -6.29
CA ASN A 46 -5.92 -1.79 -6.45
C ASN A 46 -6.82 -1.36 -7.60
N PHE A 47 -6.78 -2.07 -8.73
CA PHE A 47 -7.61 -1.76 -9.89
C PHE A 47 -9.10 -1.81 -9.56
N TYR A 48 -9.57 -2.85 -8.85
CA TYR A 48 -10.99 -2.93 -8.46
C TYR A 48 -11.43 -1.76 -7.59
N TYR A 49 -10.58 -1.30 -6.67
CA TYR A 49 -10.90 -0.11 -5.89
C TYR A 49 -11.01 1.13 -6.78
N ASP A 50 -10.01 1.34 -7.64
CA ASP A 50 -9.89 2.54 -8.47
C ASP A 50 -11.03 2.67 -9.50
N ILE A 51 -11.59 1.55 -9.99
CA ILE A 51 -12.78 1.55 -10.86
C ILE A 51 -14.11 1.54 -10.08
N GLY A 52 -14.06 1.50 -8.74
CA GLY A 52 -15.24 1.51 -7.87
C GLY A 52 -15.97 0.17 -7.72
N ASP A 53 -15.38 -0.94 -8.17
CA ASP A 53 -15.96 -2.28 -7.98
C ASP A 53 -15.63 -2.84 -6.59
N LEU A 54 -16.37 -2.34 -5.59
CA LEU A 54 -16.13 -2.68 -4.18
C LEU A 54 -16.43 -4.16 -3.87
N THR A 55 -17.27 -4.83 -4.65
CA THR A 55 -17.58 -6.25 -4.47
C THR A 55 -16.36 -7.10 -4.82
N ARG A 56 -15.80 -6.94 -6.02
CA ARG A 56 -14.59 -7.67 -6.43
C ARG A 56 -13.37 -7.27 -5.59
N PHE A 57 -13.29 -5.99 -5.21
CA PHE A 57 -12.27 -5.49 -4.28
C PHE A 57 -12.26 -6.27 -2.96
N ASP A 58 -13.42 -6.44 -2.31
CA ASP A 58 -13.49 -7.13 -1.02
C ASP A 58 -13.24 -8.64 -1.13
N GLU A 59 -13.67 -9.28 -2.22
CA GLU A 59 -13.43 -10.71 -2.48
C GLU A 59 -11.94 -11.01 -2.65
N ILE A 60 -11.24 -10.24 -3.50
CA ILE A 60 -9.80 -10.44 -3.71
C ILE A 60 -9.01 -10.05 -2.46
N ARG A 61 -9.43 -9.02 -1.71
CA ARG A 61 -8.81 -8.63 -0.44
C ARG A 61 -8.80 -9.78 0.56
N LYS A 62 -9.95 -10.43 0.78
CA LYS A 62 -10.06 -11.58 1.70
C LYS A 62 -9.16 -12.73 1.28
N THR A 63 -9.13 -12.99 -0.02
CA THR A 63 -8.29 -14.05 -0.60
C THR A 63 -6.81 -13.77 -0.39
N LEU A 64 -6.37 -12.56 -0.74
CA LEU A 64 -5.00 -12.12 -0.55
C LEU A 64 -4.60 -12.09 0.92
N GLU A 65 -5.45 -11.57 1.80
CA GLU A 65 -5.17 -11.49 3.23
C GLU A 65 -4.96 -12.88 3.83
N TYR A 66 -5.78 -13.86 3.44
CA TYR A 66 -5.57 -15.24 3.85
C TYR A 66 -4.21 -15.77 3.37
N GLN A 67 -3.90 -15.65 2.07
CA GLN A 67 -2.67 -16.22 1.49
C GLN A 67 -1.40 -15.52 1.99
N VAL A 68 -1.39 -14.18 2.02
CA VAL A 68 -0.25 -13.37 2.45
C VAL A 68 0.09 -13.62 3.91
N ASN A 69 -0.90 -13.86 4.77
CA ASN A 69 -0.68 -14.20 6.18
C ASN A 69 -0.10 -15.61 6.40
N GLN A 70 -0.10 -16.48 5.38
CA GLN A 70 0.57 -17.80 5.44
C GLN A 70 2.03 -17.76 4.97
N LEU A 71 2.53 -16.62 4.47
CA LEU A 71 3.91 -16.51 4.01
C LEU A 71 4.88 -16.63 5.19
N ASN A 72 5.99 -17.34 4.97
CA ASN A 72 7.03 -17.49 6.00
C ASN A 72 7.92 -16.23 6.13
N LEU A 73 7.86 -15.32 5.15
CA LEU A 73 8.65 -14.08 5.09
C LEU A 73 10.16 -14.36 5.17
N ASN A 74 10.60 -15.46 4.56
CA ASN A 74 12.00 -15.88 4.56
C ASN A 74 12.77 -15.27 3.39
N THR A 75 12.07 -14.83 2.36
CA THR A 75 12.65 -14.14 1.21
C THR A 75 12.27 -12.67 1.21
N LEU A 76 13.10 -11.84 0.58
CA LEU A 76 12.82 -10.42 0.39
C LEU A 76 11.51 -10.21 -0.38
N GLU A 77 11.26 -11.03 -1.39
CA GLU A 77 10.06 -10.97 -2.23
C GLU A 77 8.77 -11.22 -1.42
N GLU A 78 8.77 -12.22 -0.53
CA GLU A 78 7.66 -12.49 0.38
C GLU A 78 7.43 -11.33 1.36
N LEU A 79 8.51 -10.79 1.94
CA LEU A 79 8.44 -9.69 2.88
C LEU A 79 7.91 -8.41 2.23
N GLU A 80 8.44 -8.04 1.06
CA GLU A 80 8.00 -6.86 0.32
C GLU A 80 6.55 -7.00 -0.13
N LEU A 81 6.12 -8.18 -0.61
CA LEU A 81 4.72 -8.43 -0.95
C LEU A 81 3.82 -8.27 0.29
N PHE A 82 4.22 -8.86 1.43
CA PHE A 82 3.48 -8.74 2.68
C PHE A 82 3.30 -7.28 3.10
N ILE A 83 4.38 -6.49 3.09
CA ILE A 83 4.34 -5.07 3.46
C ILE A 83 3.50 -4.28 2.47
N LYS A 84 3.70 -4.48 1.16
CA LYS A 84 2.98 -3.77 0.10
C LYS A 84 1.47 -4.05 0.14
N PHE A 85 1.08 -5.30 0.33
CA PHE A 85 -0.33 -5.66 0.48
C PHE A 85 -0.94 -4.97 1.70
N ASN A 86 -0.30 -5.07 2.87
CA ASN A 86 -0.81 -4.44 4.09
C ASN A 86 -0.85 -2.91 3.98
N TYR A 87 0.14 -2.27 3.34
CA TYR A 87 0.11 -0.85 3.03
C TYR A 87 -1.15 -0.47 2.21
N ASN A 88 -1.43 -1.22 1.14
CA ASN A 88 -2.62 -0.98 0.31
C ASN A 88 -3.91 -1.12 1.15
N VAL A 89 -4.03 -2.18 1.97
CA VAL A 89 -5.19 -2.34 2.87
C VAL A 89 -5.32 -1.17 3.84
N CYS A 90 -4.21 -0.72 4.46
CA CYS A 90 -4.22 0.43 5.36
C CYS A 90 -4.74 1.70 4.66
N ARG A 91 -4.27 1.95 3.43
CA ARG A 91 -4.71 3.09 2.61
C ARG A 91 -6.22 3.02 2.35
N TYR A 92 -6.75 1.86 2.00
CA TYR A 92 -8.18 1.73 1.72
C TYR A 92 -9.06 1.81 2.96
N LEU A 93 -8.62 1.26 4.10
CA LEU A 93 -9.31 1.44 5.37
C LEU A 93 -9.44 2.94 5.71
N TRP A 94 -8.36 3.71 5.52
CA TRP A 94 -8.39 5.16 5.69
C TRP A 94 -9.36 5.84 4.73
N LEU A 95 -9.30 5.53 3.43
CA LEU A 95 -10.18 6.12 2.42
C LEU A 95 -11.67 5.77 2.64
N GLN A 96 -11.96 4.64 3.27
CA GLN A 96 -13.31 4.21 3.67
C GLN A 96 -13.71 4.75 5.06
N ASN A 97 -12.92 5.66 5.64
CA ASN A 97 -13.14 6.25 6.97
C ASN A 97 -13.16 5.22 8.12
N ASN A 98 -12.53 4.06 7.93
CA ASN A 98 -12.34 3.04 8.97
C ASN A 98 -11.02 3.32 9.71
N ILE A 99 -11.04 4.39 10.50
CA ILE A 99 -9.85 5.01 11.11
C ILE A 99 -9.17 4.07 12.13
N GLU A 100 -9.93 3.45 13.03
CA GLU A 100 -9.37 2.60 14.10
C GLU A 100 -8.66 1.35 13.53
N GLU A 101 -9.27 0.71 12.53
CA GLU A 101 -8.67 -0.44 11.87
C GLU A 101 -7.44 -0.03 11.05
N ALA A 102 -7.49 1.13 10.37
CA ALA A 102 -6.34 1.68 9.67
C ALA A 102 -5.15 1.89 10.63
N ILE A 103 -5.35 2.56 11.77
CA ILE A 103 -4.30 2.80 12.78
C ILE A 103 -3.70 1.47 13.26
N THR A 104 -4.56 0.50 13.59
CA THR A 104 -4.16 -0.81 14.08
C THR A 104 -3.28 -1.52 13.06
N LYS A 105 -3.71 -1.53 11.79
CA LYS A 105 -3.00 -2.23 10.71
C LYS A 105 -1.72 -1.50 10.29
N ILE A 106 -1.70 -0.17 10.27
CA ILE A 106 -0.47 0.62 10.01
C ILE A 106 0.56 0.32 11.11
N THR A 107 0.15 0.39 12.38
CA THR A 107 1.04 0.13 13.51
C THR A 107 1.61 -1.28 13.48
N ALA A 108 0.79 -2.28 13.16
CA ALA A 108 1.23 -3.66 13.01
C ALA A 108 2.25 -3.79 11.85
N THR A 109 2.01 -3.13 10.73
CA THR A 109 2.89 -3.18 9.56
C THR A 109 4.23 -2.48 9.82
N ILE A 110 4.23 -1.33 10.52
CA ILE A 110 5.45 -0.65 10.97
C ILE A 110 6.27 -1.56 11.89
N LYS A 111 5.62 -2.25 12.85
CA LYS A 111 6.31 -3.22 13.73
C LYS A 111 6.94 -4.36 12.94
N GLN A 112 6.30 -4.84 11.87
CA GLN A 112 6.88 -5.85 10.98
C GLN A 112 8.11 -5.30 10.25
N CYS A 113 8.05 -4.08 9.71
CA CYS A 113 9.22 -3.44 9.09
C CYS A 113 10.40 -3.35 10.08
N GLN A 114 10.14 -2.99 11.33
CA GLN A 114 11.15 -2.92 12.40
C GLN A 114 11.71 -4.30 12.75
N ALA A 115 10.86 -5.32 12.88
CA ALA A 115 11.28 -6.68 13.20
C ALA A 115 12.22 -7.27 12.14
N TYR A 116 11.92 -7.02 10.87
CA TYR A 116 12.74 -7.45 9.72
C TYR A 116 13.83 -6.45 9.31
N ARG A 117 13.92 -5.30 10.01
CA ARG A 117 14.89 -4.22 9.74
C ARG A 117 14.87 -3.74 8.28
N THR A 118 13.69 -3.61 7.70
CA THR A 118 13.49 -3.11 6.34
C THR A 118 12.94 -1.69 6.36
N THR A 119 13.38 -0.86 5.40
CA THR A 119 12.82 0.47 5.15
C THR A 119 11.76 0.45 4.04
N TYR A 120 11.52 -0.71 3.41
CA TYR A 120 10.56 -0.86 2.32
C TYR A 120 9.17 -0.34 2.71
N LEU A 121 8.69 0.71 2.04
CA LEU A 121 7.43 1.44 2.31
C LEU A 121 7.29 1.99 3.74
N LEU A 122 8.36 1.99 4.55
CA LEU A 122 8.30 2.48 5.92
C LEU A 122 7.99 3.98 5.95
N ALA A 123 8.60 4.77 5.06
CA ALA A 123 8.29 6.18 4.89
C ALA A 123 6.80 6.41 4.57
N ASP A 124 6.26 5.63 3.63
CA ASP A 124 4.86 5.72 3.21
C ASP A 124 3.88 5.32 4.33
N LEU A 125 4.25 4.37 5.19
CA LEU A 125 3.45 4.00 6.37
C LEU A 125 3.40 5.13 7.41
N TYR A 126 4.50 5.82 7.66
CA TYR A 126 4.51 7.01 8.52
C TYR A 126 3.73 8.17 7.91
N LEU A 127 3.85 8.38 6.59
CA LEU A 127 3.03 9.35 5.85
C LEU A 127 1.55 9.05 6.03
N LEU A 128 1.16 7.78 5.88
CA LEU A 128 -0.22 7.33 6.06
C LEU A 128 -0.70 7.50 7.51
N MET A 129 0.15 7.21 8.51
CA MET A 129 -0.20 7.45 9.92
C MET A 129 -0.46 8.94 10.20
N GLY A 130 0.36 9.83 9.63
CA GLY A 130 0.15 11.29 9.71
C GLY A 130 -1.19 11.70 9.09
N ASN A 131 -1.52 11.16 7.92
CA ASN A 131 -2.79 11.43 7.25
C ASN A 131 -4.00 10.92 8.05
N VAL A 132 -3.95 9.69 8.55
CA VAL A 132 -5.05 9.08 9.32
C VAL A 132 -5.28 9.84 10.63
N SER A 133 -4.23 10.33 11.27
CA SER A 133 -4.31 11.01 12.58
C SER A 133 -4.65 12.50 12.51
N LYS A 134 -4.69 13.09 11.30
CA LYS A 134 -4.81 14.54 11.09
C LYS A 134 -6.04 15.16 11.76
N ASP A 135 -7.16 14.45 11.78
CA ASP A 135 -8.45 15.02 12.19
C ASP A 135 -8.78 14.82 13.67
N PHE A 136 -7.99 14.02 14.40
CA PHE A 136 -8.26 13.71 15.81
C PHE A 136 -7.05 13.85 16.75
N SER A 137 -5.83 13.85 16.22
CA SER A 137 -4.61 13.93 17.03
C SER A 137 -4.10 15.36 17.15
N SER A 138 -3.16 15.58 18.06
CA SER A 138 -2.51 16.89 18.21
C SER A 138 -1.66 17.21 16.96
N LYS A 139 -1.62 18.48 16.56
CA LYS A 139 -0.78 18.91 15.44
C LYS A 139 0.69 18.51 15.61
N ILE A 140 1.20 18.52 16.84
CA ILE A 140 2.57 18.11 17.18
C ILE A 140 2.76 16.62 16.84
N SER A 141 1.89 15.75 17.35
CA SER A 141 1.96 14.31 17.08
C SER A 141 1.80 13.99 15.60
N VAL A 142 0.90 14.68 14.90
CA VAL A 142 0.71 14.52 13.45
C VAL A 142 1.99 14.93 12.70
N LYS A 143 2.60 16.05 13.10
CA LYS A 143 3.85 16.56 12.50
C LYS A 143 5.01 15.58 12.69
N GLU A 144 5.15 14.96 13.85
CA GLU A 144 6.20 13.95 14.12
C GLU A 144 6.15 12.78 13.13
N TYR A 145 4.95 12.32 12.74
CA TYR A 145 4.80 11.27 11.72
C TYR A 145 5.31 11.74 10.35
N PHE A 146 4.97 12.97 9.95
CA PHE A 146 5.46 13.55 8.70
C PHE A 146 6.98 13.81 8.71
N GLU A 147 7.54 14.28 9.82
CA GLU A 147 8.98 14.46 9.98
C GLU A 147 9.73 13.13 9.90
N THR A 148 9.15 12.07 10.47
CA THR A 148 9.69 10.70 10.34
C THR A 148 9.67 10.21 8.90
N ALA A 149 8.54 10.39 8.19
CA ALA A 149 8.43 10.05 6.78
C ALA A 149 9.43 10.83 5.92
N HIS A 150 9.59 12.13 6.17
CA HIS A 150 10.57 12.99 5.49
C HIS A 150 12.00 12.49 5.68
N PHE A 151 12.39 12.15 6.91
CA PHE A 151 13.71 11.58 7.20
C PHE A 151 13.96 10.28 6.42
N LEU A 152 12.97 9.38 6.42
CA LEU A 152 13.08 8.09 5.71
C LEU A 152 13.18 8.28 4.19
N TYR A 153 12.39 9.17 3.59
CA TYR A 153 12.52 9.45 2.15
C TYR A 153 13.90 10.03 1.79
N LYS A 154 14.53 10.81 2.67
CA LYS A 154 15.91 11.28 2.46
C LYS A 154 16.92 10.13 2.56
N LEU A 155 16.71 9.19 3.48
CA LEU A 155 17.55 8.00 3.64
C LEU A 155 17.48 7.11 2.39
N ASP A 156 16.29 6.97 1.79
CA ASP A 156 16.06 6.20 0.57
C ASP A 156 16.40 6.98 -0.73
N GLU A 157 17.03 8.16 -0.61
CA GLU A 157 17.36 9.08 -1.73
C GLU A 157 16.15 9.52 -2.59
N ASN A 158 14.92 9.37 -2.07
CA ASN A 158 13.70 9.79 -2.73
C ASN A 158 13.42 11.28 -2.48
N MET A 159 14.28 12.13 -3.03
CA MET A 159 14.22 13.58 -2.84
C MET A 159 12.91 14.21 -3.34
N SER A 160 12.28 13.61 -4.36
CA SER A 160 10.97 14.07 -4.85
C SER A 160 9.89 13.98 -3.77
N MET A 161 9.79 12.83 -3.09
CA MET A 161 8.84 12.67 -1.98
C MET A 161 9.29 13.45 -0.74
N ALA A 162 10.58 13.49 -0.43
CA ALA A 162 11.10 14.26 0.69
C ALA A 162 10.68 15.74 0.59
N LEU A 163 10.87 16.39 -0.56
CA LEU A 163 10.50 17.79 -0.77
C LEU A 163 8.98 18.03 -0.73
N LYS A 164 8.17 17.07 -1.19
CA LYS A 164 6.70 17.17 -1.07
C LYS A 164 6.25 17.17 0.39
N VAL A 165 6.85 16.29 1.21
CA VAL A 165 6.55 16.23 2.64
C VAL A 165 7.10 17.47 3.36
N GLU A 166 8.29 17.94 3.03
CA GLU A 166 8.86 19.18 3.58
C GLU A 166 7.95 20.38 3.31
N HIS A 167 7.47 20.53 2.07
CA HIS A 167 6.52 21.57 1.70
C HIS A 167 5.20 21.44 2.48
N TYR A 168 4.69 20.22 2.65
CA TYR A 168 3.48 19.98 3.44
C TYR A 168 3.66 20.37 4.91
N ILE A 169 4.77 19.97 5.54
CA ILE A 169 5.11 20.32 6.93
C ILE A 169 5.24 21.84 7.10
N ALA A 170 5.87 22.54 6.15
CA ALA A 170 6.02 24.00 6.22
C ALA A 170 4.67 24.74 6.23
N ASN A 171 3.64 24.15 5.63
CA ASN A 171 2.29 24.70 5.61
C ASN A 171 1.45 24.29 6.84
N MET A 172 1.95 23.40 7.69
CA MET A 172 1.30 23.06 8.97
C MET A 172 1.63 24.16 10.00
N THR A 173 0.93 25.29 9.93
CA THR A 173 1.04 26.36 10.94
C THR A 173 0.66 25.85 12.34
N GLU A 174 1.42 26.27 13.36
CA GLU A 174 1.23 25.98 14.80
C GLU A 174 -0.24 26.02 15.24
#